data_AF-A0A452TXD2-F1
#
_entry.id   AF-A0A452TXD2-F1
#
_cell.length_a   1.000
_cell.length_b   1.000
_cell.length_c   1.000
_cell.angle_alpha   90.00
_cell.angle_beta   90.00
_cell.angle_gamma   90.00
#
_symmetry.space_group_name_H-M   'P 1'
#
loop_
_entity.id
_entity.type
_entity.pdbx_description
1 polymer ?
#
loop_
_entity_poly.entity_id
_entity_poly.type
_entity_poly.pdbx_seq_one_letter_code
_entity_poly.pdbx_strand_id
1 'polypeptide(L)'
;PLPGKAEYIRIQDLLSYFGVWKYWGWYESIPHDTSMLLTGHKLYGTSYYGQYNGVCNPNWGVSYVYMARYHIFWCASVAAHALAHNMGIEHDKPGCQCFRRKHCVMAPEPDFLDMLSNCTYDRIHHKLTIWDPCLSIPHVPYTNYPYVTGRCGDLTVDQKEECDCGSLKQCSTDNCTTKLL
;
A
#
# COMPACT_ATOMS: atom_id res chain seq x y z
N PRO A 1 -27.05 22.49 17.16
CA PRO A 1 -26.68 22.83 15.76
C PRO A 1 -25.18 22.61 15.56
N LEU A 2 -24.79 21.53 14.88
CA LEU A 2 -23.38 21.22 14.60
C LEU A 2 -22.84 22.22 13.56
N PRO A 3 -21.82 23.01 13.90
CA PRO A 3 -21.33 24.05 13.01
C PRO A 3 -20.56 23.45 11.83
N GLY A 4 -20.97 23.84 10.62
CA GLY A 4 -20.14 23.89 9.42
C GLY A 4 -19.82 22.55 8.76
N LYS A 5 -20.69 22.10 7.84
CA LYS A 5 -20.27 21.21 6.76
C LYS A 5 -19.18 21.92 5.96
N ALA A 6 -17.91 21.62 6.22
CA ALA A 6 -16.87 21.85 5.23
C ALA A 6 -17.21 20.94 4.04
N GLU A 7 -17.87 21.51 3.04
CA GLU A 7 -18.12 20.83 1.78
C GLU A 7 -16.75 20.76 1.08
N TYR A 8 -16.00 19.66 1.30
CA TYR A 8 -14.71 19.54 0.62
C TYR A 8 -14.95 19.63 -0.88
N ILE A 9 -14.10 20.36 -1.60
CA ILE A 9 -14.31 20.66 -3.02
C ILE A 9 -13.59 19.61 -3.88
N ARG A 10 -12.48 19.05 -3.37
CA ARG A 10 -11.66 18.07 -4.08
C ARG A 10 -11.16 16.97 -3.13
N ILE A 11 -10.74 15.84 -3.71
CA ILE A 11 -10.21 14.69 -2.95
C ILE A 11 -8.93 15.04 -2.15
N GLN A 12 -8.12 15.97 -2.65
CA GLN A 12 -6.91 16.46 -1.99
C GLN A 12 -7.22 17.11 -0.65
N ASP A 13 -8.29 17.91 -0.61
CA ASP A 13 -8.72 18.60 0.59
C ASP A 13 -9.17 17.55 1.61
N LEU A 14 -10.03 16.61 1.20
CA LEU A 14 -10.49 15.51 2.07
C LEU A 14 -9.33 14.67 2.63
N LEU A 15 -8.33 14.29 1.81
CA LEU A 15 -7.18 13.53 2.34
C LEU A 15 -6.26 14.36 3.24
N SER A 16 -6.16 15.67 3.02
CA SER A 16 -5.43 16.55 3.94
C SER A 16 -6.10 16.55 5.32
N TYR A 17 -7.44 16.62 5.38
CA TYR A 17 -8.18 16.50 6.63
C TYR A 17 -8.08 15.11 7.25
N PHE A 18 -8.14 14.05 6.44
CA PHE A 18 -7.92 12.68 6.92
C PHE A 18 -6.53 12.52 7.54
N GLY A 19 -5.50 13.10 6.93
CA GLY A 19 -4.14 13.13 7.46
C GLY A 19 -4.04 13.82 8.82
N VAL A 20 -4.68 14.98 8.98
CA VAL A 20 -4.72 15.71 10.26
C VAL A 20 -5.48 14.91 11.32
N TRP A 21 -6.63 14.35 10.97
CA TRP A 21 -7.41 13.48 11.88
C TRP A 21 -6.62 12.25 12.33
N LYS A 22 -5.89 11.62 11.39
CA LYS A 22 -5.04 10.46 11.64
C LYS A 22 -3.89 10.81 12.60
N TYR A 23 -3.23 11.95 12.35
CA TYR A 23 -2.12 12.43 13.17
C TYR A 23 -2.56 12.68 14.62
N TRP A 24 -3.62 13.46 14.83
CA TRP A 24 -4.07 13.84 16.17
C TRP A 24 -4.85 12.74 16.89
N GLY A 25 -5.58 11.90 16.16
CA GLY A 25 -6.50 10.92 16.75
C GLY A 25 -5.91 9.54 16.98
N TRP A 26 -4.99 9.10 16.11
CA TRP A 26 -4.60 7.68 16.05
C TRP A 26 -3.12 7.43 16.07
N TYR A 27 -2.28 8.33 15.55
CA TYR A 27 -0.86 8.06 15.37
C TYR A 27 -0.13 7.71 16.67
N GLU A 28 -0.47 8.37 17.80
CA GLU A 28 0.12 8.05 19.11
C GLU A 28 -0.32 6.68 19.64
N SER A 29 -1.57 6.27 19.36
CA SER A 29 -2.12 4.99 19.82
C SER A 29 -1.72 3.82 18.92
N ILE A 30 -1.59 4.06 17.62
CA ILE A 30 -1.24 3.06 16.60
C ILE A 30 -0.24 3.72 15.64
N PRO A 31 1.06 3.72 15.96
CA PRO A 31 2.09 4.17 15.03
C PRO A 31 2.07 3.33 13.75
N HIS A 32 2.15 3.98 12.59
CA HIS A 32 2.08 3.34 11.28
C HIS A 32 2.78 4.20 10.22
N ASP A 33 3.28 3.55 9.18
CA ASP A 33 4.07 4.21 8.12
C ASP A 33 3.20 5.03 7.17
N THR A 34 2.00 4.53 6.88
CA THR A 34 1.02 5.18 6.01
C THR A 34 -0.38 4.65 6.29
N SER A 35 -1.39 5.26 5.68
CA SER A 35 -2.79 4.83 5.79
C SER A 35 -3.52 5.00 4.47
N MET A 36 -4.46 4.09 4.22
CA MET A 36 -5.27 4.12 3.01
C MET A 36 -6.74 4.16 3.40
N LEU A 37 -7.46 5.18 2.91
CA LEU A 37 -8.90 5.28 3.03
C LEU A 37 -9.57 4.46 1.91
N LEU A 38 -10.29 3.42 2.29
CA LEU A 38 -11.07 2.58 1.38
C LEU A 38 -12.56 2.91 1.50
N THR A 39 -13.24 3.11 0.36
CA THR A 39 -14.68 3.45 0.36
C THR A 39 -15.46 2.64 -0.66
N GLY A 40 -16.74 2.37 -0.37
CA GLY A 40 -17.65 1.68 -1.30
C GLY A 40 -18.32 2.57 -2.34
N HIS A 41 -18.02 3.88 -2.37
CA HIS A 41 -18.53 4.83 -3.36
C HIS A 41 -17.46 5.87 -3.69
N LYS A 42 -17.47 6.42 -4.91
CA LYS A 42 -16.48 7.42 -5.31
C LYS A 42 -16.70 8.74 -4.56
N LEU A 43 -15.66 9.23 -3.90
CA LEU A 43 -15.59 10.59 -3.36
C LEU A 43 -15.18 11.55 -4.49
N TYR A 44 -15.92 12.64 -4.68
CA TYR A 44 -15.61 13.69 -5.66
C TYR A 44 -15.40 13.16 -7.10
N GLY A 45 -16.16 12.14 -7.51
CA GLY A 45 -15.99 11.49 -8.82
C GLY A 45 -14.65 10.77 -9.01
N THR A 46 -13.81 10.71 -7.98
CA THR A 46 -12.43 10.23 -8.03
C THR A 46 -12.35 8.77 -7.57
N SER A 47 -11.61 7.97 -8.33
CA SER A 47 -11.41 6.55 -8.03
C SER A 47 -10.27 6.31 -7.04
N TYR A 48 -9.23 7.15 -7.04
CA TYR A 48 -8.10 7.00 -6.13
C TYR A 48 -7.35 8.33 -6.00
N TYR A 49 -6.55 8.45 -4.95
CA TYR A 49 -5.60 9.54 -4.78
C TYR A 49 -4.44 9.06 -3.89
N GLY A 50 -3.20 9.34 -4.27
CA GLY A 50 -2.02 9.06 -3.45
C GLY A 50 -1.29 10.35 -3.14
N GLN A 51 -1.11 10.68 -1.86
CA GLN A 51 -0.33 11.85 -1.47
C GLN A 51 1.14 11.62 -1.85
N TYR A 52 1.70 12.46 -2.72
CA TYR A 52 3.06 12.26 -3.21
C TYR A 52 4.10 12.37 -2.09
N ASN A 53 4.99 11.38 -2.00
CA ASN A 53 6.14 11.35 -1.08
C ASN A 53 5.76 11.56 0.41
N GLY A 54 4.58 11.08 0.81
CA GLY A 54 4.06 11.22 2.16
C GLY A 54 4.37 10.07 3.12
N VAL A 55 4.91 8.95 2.64
CA VAL A 55 5.22 7.77 3.47
C VAL A 55 6.10 8.16 4.67
N CYS A 56 5.87 7.53 5.82
CA CYS A 56 6.48 7.82 7.13
C CYS A 56 6.13 9.19 7.72
N ASN A 57 5.30 10.00 7.06
CA ASN A 57 4.81 11.23 7.64
C ASN A 57 3.48 10.96 8.38
N PRO A 58 3.39 11.28 9.69
CA PRO A 58 2.18 11.06 10.48
C PRO A 58 0.93 11.76 9.94
N ASN A 59 1.09 12.86 9.21
CA ASN A 59 -0.01 13.60 8.58
C ASN A 59 -0.15 13.23 7.10
N TRP A 60 0.94 13.25 6.33
CA TRP A 60 0.91 13.14 4.87
C TRP A 60 1.01 11.71 4.33
N GLY A 61 1.24 10.70 5.18
CA GLY A 61 1.20 9.28 4.81
C GLY A 61 -0.23 8.82 4.60
N VAL A 62 -0.89 9.31 3.55
CA VAL A 62 -2.30 9.06 3.25
C VAL A 62 -2.53 8.78 1.76
N SER A 63 -3.38 7.80 1.50
CA SER A 63 -3.88 7.46 0.17
C SER A 63 -5.37 7.14 0.25
N TYR A 64 -6.04 7.07 -0.89
CA TYR A 64 -7.46 6.77 -1.03
C TYR A 64 -7.69 5.89 -2.24
N VAL A 65 -8.58 4.90 -2.09
CA VAL A 65 -9.04 4.02 -3.18
C VAL A 65 -10.54 3.74 -3.03
N TYR A 66 -11.25 3.87 -4.14
CA TYR A 66 -12.62 3.39 -4.29
C TYR A 66 -12.62 1.88 -4.52
N MET A 67 -13.28 1.16 -3.62
CA MET A 67 -13.47 -0.29 -3.67
C MET A 67 -14.70 -0.63 -4.50
N ALA A 68 -14.48 -0.86 -5.80
CA ALA A 68 -15.53 -1.34 -6.70
C ALA A 68 -15.95 -2.77 -6.33
N ARG A 69 -17.26 -2.98 -6.19
CA ARG A 69 -17.84 -4.30 -5.88
C ARG A 69 -17.40 -5.33 -6.93
N TYR A 70 -16.93 -6.50 -6.47
CA TYR A 70 -16.42 -7.60 -7.31
C TYR A 70 -15.12 -7.34 -8.10
N HIS A 71 -14.46 -6.19 -7.93
CA HIS A 71 -13.22 -5.84 -8.64
C HIS A 71 -12.01 -5.74 -7.69
N ILE A 72 -11.83 -6.72 -6.81
CA ILE A 72 -10.78 -6.70 -5.77
C ILE A 72 -9.38 -6.59 -6.40
N PHE A 73 -9.10 -7.32 -7.48
CA PHE A 73 -7.80 -7.27 -8.14
C PHE A 73 -7.49 -5.89 -8.72
N TRP A 74 -8.48 -5.24 -9.33
CA TRP A 74 -8.33 -3.86 -9.80
C TRP A 74 -8.05 -2.90 -8.64
N CYS A 75 -8.81 -3.03 -7.55
CA CYS A 75 -8.63 -2.20 -6.37
C CYS A 75 -7.24 -2.37 -5.76
N ALA A 76 -6.72 -3.61 -5.72
CA ALA A 76 -5.37 -3.90 -5.25
C ALA A 76 -4.29 -3.28 -6.15
N SER A 77 -4.47 -3.34 -7.47
CA SER A 77 -3.55 -2.69 -8.43
C SER A 77 -3.52 -1.17 -8.25
N VAL A 78 -4.70 -0.54 -8.14
CA VAL A 78 -4.83 0.91 -7.91
C VAL A 78 -4.32 1.31 -6.53
N ALA A 79 -4.50 0.47 -5.51
CA ALA A 79 -3.92 0.66 -4.19
C ALA A 79 -2.39 0.63 -4.24
N ALA A 80 -1.80 -0.33 -4.96
CA ALA A 80 -0.36 -0.38 -5.17
C ALA A 80 0.15 0.88 -5.91
N HIS A 81 -0.56 1.34 -6.94
CA HIS A 81 -0.24 2.59 -7.63
C HIS A 81 -0.30 3.83 -6.71
N ALA A 82 -1.37 3.96 -5.92
CA ALA A 82 -1.52 5.08 -4.97
C ALA A 82 -0.46 5.02 -3.85
N LEU A 83 -0.08 3.83 -3.40
CA LEU A 83 0.99 3.62 -2.42
C LEU A 83 2.37 3.97 -3.00
N ALA A 84 2.63 3.66 -4.27
CA ALA A 84 3.85 4.05 -4.94
C ALA A 84 4.00 5.58 -5.05
N HIS A 85 2.92 6.31 -5.36
CA HIS A 85 2.92 7.78 -5.23
C HIS A 85 3.25 8.21 -3.80
N ASN A 86 2.70 7.52 -2.79
CA ASN A 86 3.02 7.79 -1.39
C ASN A 86 4.50 7.58 -1.02
N MET A 87 5.17 6.67 -1.71
CA MET A 87 6.63 6.48 -1.61
C MET A 87 7.45 7.50 -2.42
N GLY A 88 6.82 8.42 -3.16
CA GLY A 88 7.50 9.44 -3.97
C GLY A 88 7.90 8.94 -5.36
N ILE A 89 7.14 7.99 -5.89
CA ILE A 89 7.35 7.42 -7.23
C ILE A 89 6.40 8.12 -8.20
N GLU A 90 6.95 8.60 -9.32
CA GLU A 90 6.18 9.24 -10.38
C GLU A 90 5.66 8.20 -11.38
N HIS A 91 4.79 8.63 -12.30
CA HIS A 91 4.39 7.77 -13.40
C HIS A 91 5.56 7.36 -14.29
N ASP A 92 5.42 6.19 -14.90
CA ASP A 92 6.36 5.66 -15.88
C ASP A 92 6.51 6.59 -17.08
N LYS A 93 7.77 6.83 -17.48
CA LYS A 93 8.16 7.67 -18.62
C LYS A 93 8.72 6.77 -19.74
N PRO A 94 8.92 7.29 -20.97
CA PRO A 94 9.61 6.55 -22.02
C PRO A 94 10.96 5.99 -21.52
N GLY A 95 11.16 4.68 -21.66
CA GLY A 95 12.32 3.95 -21.12
C GLY A 95 12.02 3.11 -19.88
N CYS A 96 10.91 3.36 -19.18
CA CYS A 96 10.43 2.49 -18.11
C CYS A 96 9.74 1.26 -18.70
N GLN A 97 10.16 0.07 -18.27
CA GLN A 97 9.70 -1.22 -18.78
C GLN A 97 9.48 -2.21 -17.63
N CYS A 98 8.53 -3.11 -17.83
CA CYS A 98 8.22 -4.20 -16.92
C CYS A 98 8.10 -5.53 -17.68
N PHE A 99 8.30 -6.62 -16.95
CA PHE A 99 8.33 -7.95 -17.54
C PHE A 99 6.95 -8.37 -18.09
N ARG A 100 6.92 -8.77 -19.37
CA ARG A 100 5.74 -9.36 -20.06
C ARG A 100 4.46 -8.49 -20.04
N ARG A 101 4.55 -7.20 -19.74
CA ARG A 101 3.43 -6.26 -19.73
C ARG A 101 3.78 -5.04 -20.59
N LYS A 102 2.78 -4.49 -21.28
CA LYS A 102 2.94 -3.25 -22.06
C LYS A 102 2.95 -2.01 -21.14
N HIS A 103 2.14 -2.06 -20.09
CA HIS A 103 2.00 -1.02 -19.09
C HIS A 103 2.30 -1.63 -17.72
N CYS A 104 2.93 -0.84 -16.85
CA CYS A 104 3.33 -1.26 -15.51
C CYS A 104 2.46 -0.55 -14.47
N VAL A 105 2.53 -0.96 -13.21
CA VAL A 105 1.68 -0.40 -12.13
C VAL A 105 1.69 1.13 -12.13
N MET A 106 2.80 1.78 -12.45
CA MET A 106 2.93 3.24 -12.48
C MET A 106 2.60 3.89 -13.83
N ALA A 107 1.86 3.21 -14.71
CA ALA A 107 1.33 3.83 -15.92
C ALA A 107 0.41 5.04 -15.57
N PRO A 108 0.41 6.11 -16.39
CA PRO A 108 -0.43 7.29 -16.14
C PRO A 108 -1.94 6.98 -16.03
N GLU A 109 -2.40 5.99 -16.79
CA GLU A 109 -3.73 5.40 -16.62
C GLU A 109 -3.60 4.05 -15.91
N PRO A 110 -4.03 3.94 -14.63
CA PRO A 110 -4.04 2.67 -13.92
C PRO A 110 -5.05 1.71 -14.52
N ASP A 111 -4.67 0.43 -14.57
CA ASP A 111 -5.51 -0.66 -15.06
C ASP A 111 -5.23 -1.93 -14.22
N PHE A 112 -5.61 -3.11 -14.69
CA PHE A 112 -5.29 -4.41 -14.11
C PHE A 112 -3.80 -4.78 -14.25
N LEU A 113 -2.94 -3.99 -13.61
CA LEU A 113 -1.47 -4.07 -13.73
C LEU A 113 -0.87 -4.63 -12.44
N ASP A 114 0.02 -5.61 -12.57
CA ASP A 114 0.60 -6.38 -11.45
C ASP A 114 2.13 -6.40 -11.47
N MET A 115 2.75 -5.62 -12.36
CA MET A 115 4.20 -5.59 -12.53
C MET A 115 4.75 -4.19 -12.35
N LEU A 116 5.72 -4.03 -11.45
CA LEU A 116 6.47 -2.79 -11.28
C LEU A 116 7.48 -2.64 -12.42
N SER A 117 7.72 -1.39 -12.85
CA SER A 117 8.75 -1.09 -13.85
C SER A 117 10.15 -1.08 -13.22
N ASN A 118 11.18 -1.21 -14.05
CA ASN A 118 12.57 -0.96 -13.66
C ASN A 118 12.75 0.43 -12.98
N CYS A 119 12.08 1.47 -13.48
CA CYS A 119 12.09 2.81 -12.88
C CYS A 119 11.47 2.81 -11.47
N THR A 120 10.36 2.09 -11.29
CA THR A 120 9.72 1.96 -9.98
C THR A 120 10.66 1.25 -8.99
N TYR A 121 11.31 0.17 -9.41
CA TYR A 121 12.29 -0.54 -8.58
C TYR A 121 13.46 0.34 -8.16
N ASP A 122 14.04 1.09 -9.09
CA ASP A 122 15.14 2.03 -8.79
C ASP A 122 14.73 3.06 -7.73
N ARG A 123 13.52 3.63 -7.85
CA ARG A 123 13.00 4.62 -6.90
C ARG A 123 12.73 4.02 -5.52
N ILE A 124 12.17 2.80 -5.45
CA ILE A 124 12.00 2.08 -4.17
C ILE A 124 13.35 1.82 -3.53
N HIS A 125 14.33 1.32 -4.29
CA HIS A 125 15.67 1.04 -3.79
C HIS A 125 16.34 2.32 -3.26
N HIS A 126 16.27 3.42 -3.99
CA HIS A 126 16.78 4.71 -3.55
C HIS A 126 16.09 5.20 -2.27
N LYS A 127 14.77 5.02 -2.15
CA LYS A 127 14.01 5.38 -0.94
C LYS A 127 14.53 4.60 0.27
N LEU A 128 14.66 3.28 0.15
CA LEU A 128 15.08 2.40 1.23
C LEU A 128 16.57 2.55 1.62
N THR A 129 17.44 2.95 0.69
CA THR A 129 18.89 2.99 0.94
C THR A 129 19.43 4.35 1.39
N ILE A 130 18.76 5.46 1.04
CA ILE A 130 19.25 6.81 1.35
C ILE A 130 18.41 7.50 2.41
N TRP A 131 17.07 7.46 2.29
CA TRP A 131 16.18 8.18 3.18
C TRP A 131 14.99 7.33 3.57
N ASP A 132 15.16 6.61 4.67
CA ASP A 132 14.10 5.85 5.28
C ASP A 132 13.87 6.26 6.75
N PRO A 133 12.77 6.97 7.03
CA PRO A 133 12.42 7.33 8.40
C PRO A 133 11.73 6.21 9.18
N CYS A 134 11.15 5.18 8.52
CA CYS A 134 10.27 4.21 9.20
C CYS A 134 10.21 2.79 8.59
N LEU A 135 10.44 2.62 7.29
CA LEU A 135 10.24 1.36 6.55
C LEU A 135 11.27 0.27 6.90
N SER A 136 12.36 0.64 7.57
CA SER A 136 13.44 -0.26 8.01
C SER A 136 13.24 -0.76 9.43
N ILE A 137 12.16 -0.37 10.12
CA ILE A 137 11.87 -0.85 11.46
C ILE A 137 11.31 -2.28 11.35
N PRO A 138 12.07 -3.30 11.82
CA PRO A 138 11.62 -4.67 11.68
C PRO A 138 10.53 -5.01 12.71
N HIS A 139 9.55 -5.80 12.30
CA HIS A 139 8.62 -6.52 13.18
C HIS A 139 7.92 -5.67 14.24
N VAL A 140 7.30 -4.53 13.89
CA VAL A 140 6.41 -3.81 14.82
C VAL A 140 5.15 -4.67 15.06
N PRO A 141 4.98 -5.32 16.22
CA PRO A 141 3.83 -6.17 16.45
C PRO A 141 2.65 -5.29 16.83
N TYR A 142 1.60 -5.27 16.00
CA TYR A 142 0.34 -4.64 16.35
C TYR A 142 -0.32 -5.44 17.48
N THR A 143 -0.41 -4.86 18.68
CA THR A 143 -0.98 -5.53 19.86
C THR A 143 -2.51 -5.53 19.87
N ASN A 144 -3.14 -4.82 18.93
CA ASN A 144 -4.51 -4.37 19.03
C ASN A 144 -5.53 -5.07 18.11
N TYR A 145 -5.10 -5.87 17.12
CA TYR A 145 -5.90 -6.93 16.48
C TYR A 145 -5.07 -7.52 15.33
N PRO A 146 -4.38 -8.65 15.51
CA PRO A 146 -3.85 -9.38 14.37
C PRO A 146 -5.05 -9.98 13.62
N TYR A 147 -5.58 -9.29 12.61
CA TYR A 147 -6.31 -9.99 11.55
C TYR A 147 -5.27 -10.75 10.72
N VAL A 148 -4.67 -11.77 11.34
CA VAL A 148 -3.74 -12.68 10.70
C VAL A 148 -4.60 -13.84 10.22
N THR A 149 -5.01 -13.75 8.96
CA THR A 149 -5.47 -14.96 8.27
C THR A 149 -4.23 -15.75 7.95
N GLY A 150 -4.03 -16.85 8.65
CA GLY A 150 -2.82 -17.63 8.45
C GLY A 150 -2.69 -18.06 6.99
N ARG A 151 -1.51 -17.90 6.41
CA ARG A 151 -1.26 -18.14 5.00
C ARG A 151 0.14 -18.70 4.77
N CYS A 152 0.17 -20.00 4.57
CA CYS A 152 1.35 -20.70 4.10
C CYS A 152 1.99 -20.04 2.86
N GLY A 153 3.28 -19.77 3.02
CA GLY A 153 4.17 -19.19 2.03
C GLY A 153 4.37 -17.69 2.16
N ASP A 154 4.03 -17.08 3.31
CA ASP A 154 4.25 -15.67 3.61
C ASP A 154 5.46 -15.40 4.53
N LEU A 155 6.24 -16.45 4.83
CA LEU A 155 7.43 -16.46 5.70
C LEU A 155 7.12 -16.26 7.19
N THR A 156 5.85 -16.36 7.59
CA THR A 156 5.44 -16.27 9.00
C THR A 156 4.88 -17.62 9.44
N VAL A 157 5.44 -18.21 10.50
CA VAL A 157 4.89 -19.46 11.05
C VAL A 157 3.60 -19.16 11.82
N ASP A 158 2.46 -19.50 11.22
CA ASP A 158 1.15 -19.38 11.85
C ASP A 158 0.87 -20.48 12.87
N GLN A 159 -0.16 -20.29 13.71
CA GLN A 159 -0.54 -21.25 14.77
C GLN A 159 -0.83 -22.68 14.27
N LYS A 160 -1.11 -22.85 12.97
CA LYS A 160 -1.40 -24.15 12.34
C LYS A 160 -0.27 -24.65 11.43
N GLU A 161 0.87 -23.97 11.40
CA GLU A 161 1.99 -24.29 10.53
C GLU A 161 3.16 -24.81 11.36
N GLU A 162 3.80 -25.87 10.88
CA GLU A 162 5.04 -26.38 11.48
C GLU A 162 6.25 -25.52 11.05
N CYS A 163 6.17 -24.92 9.85
CA CYS A 163 7.17 -24.06 9.25
C CYS A 163 6.56 -23.28 8.06
N ASP A 164 7.14 -22.12 7.73
CA ASP A 164 6.84 -21.35 6.51
C ASP A 164 8.16 -20.89 5.88
N CYS A 165 8.50 -21.47 4.73
CA CYS A 165 9.71 -21.16 3.95
C CYS A 165 9.43 -20.25 2.73
N GLY A 166 8.25 -19.63 2.69
CA GLY A 166 7.81 -18.74 1.64
C GLY A 166 7.19 -19.48 0.45
N SER A 167 7.27 -18.89 -0.74
CA SER A 167 6.75 -19.52 -1.95
C SER A 167 7.43 -20.87 -2.24
N LEU A 168 6.76 -21.73 -3.02
CA LEU A 168 7.31 -23.02 -3.49
C LEU A 168 8.74 -22.91 -4.07
N LYS A 169 9.05 -21.79 -4.72
CA LYS A 169 10.39 -21.54 -5.27
C LYS A 169 11.42 -21.25 -4.17
N GLN A 170 11.04 -20.51 -3.14
CA GLN A 170 11.91 -20.18 -2.00
C GLN A 170 12.16 -21.42 -1.13
N CYS A 171 11.15 -22.26 -0.94
CA CYS A 171 11.24 -23.53 -0.22
C CYS A 171 12.09 -24.61 -0.92
N SER A 172 12.60 -24.37 -2.13
CA SER A 172 13.32 -25.40 -2.91
C SER A 172 14.63 -25.87 -2.27
N THR A 173 15.17 -25.08 -1.33
CA THR A 173 16.39 -25.40 -0.58
C THR A 173 16.13 -25.62 0.92
N ASP A 174 14.87 -25.54 1.36
CA ASP A 174 14.48 -25.69 2.76
C ASP A 174 13.88 -27.09 2.98
N ASN A 175 14.15 -27.70 4.14
CA ASN A 175 13.54 -28.96 4.54
C ASN A 175 12.09 -28.80 5.02
N CYS A 176 11.61 -27.56 5.11
CA CYS A 176 10.20 -27.26 5.31
C CYS A 176 9.38 -27.84 4.14
N THR A 177 8.75 -28.98 4.38
CA THR A 177 7.91 -29.65 3.39
C THR A 177 6.62 -28.86 3.21
N THR A 178 6.31 -28.48 1.97
CA THR A 178 5.06 -27.81 1.61
C THR A 178 3.90 -28.80 1.71
N LYS A 179 3.42 -29.03 2.94
CA LYS A 179 2.11 -29.65 3.15
C LYS A 179 1.05 -28.62 2.78
N LEU A 180 0.62 -28.67 1.52
CA LEU A 180 -0.61 -28.04 1.07
C LEU A 180 -1.76 -28.55 1.95
N LEU A 181 -2.40 -27.65 2.71
CA LEU A 181 -3.73 -27.90 3.29
C LEU A 181 -4.78 -28.02 2.19
#